data_AF-A0A948SZX3-F1
#
_entry.id   AF-A0A948SZX3-F1
#
_cell.length_a   1.000
_cell.length_b   1.000
_cell.length_c   1.000
_cell.angle_alpha   90.00
_cell.angle_beta   90.00
_cell.angle_gamma   90.00
#
_symmetry.space_group_name_H-M   'P 1'
#
loop_
_entity.id
_entity.type
_entity.pdbx_description
1 polymer ?
#
loop_
_entity_poly.entity_id
_entity_poly.type
_entity_poly.pdbx_seq_one_letter_code
_entity_poly.pdbx_strand_id
1 'polypeptide(L)'
;MKPLGTSICLLDANPSKLEALKAFVEQQNPQAETMWFQKGRNALRFLKTHPAVDSLVLGPYLKDMDAQEFLYRLDAMLEQTGRPRPTLYFSGISQQEQTSIPQGVNIMEWCSTYQTPPIAFISCARHPDGRITQQPNARWSKEIFQWFERYGILDGVGYCYLATGVQLWLLQLENNEQPQLKEITIQLSKYYGISPKGLESGMHRTLEQMAQAGSIPKEKSAVRTFLGWAAREIWTEKLRRI
;
A
#
# COMPACT_ATOMS: atom_id res chain seq x y z
N MET A 1 12.25 -11.14 16.95
CA MET A 1 11.92 -9.82 16.36
C MET A 1 13.03 -8.84 16.74
N LYS A 2 13.54 -8.02 15.80
CA LYS A 2 14.59 -7.03 16.11
C LYS A 2 13.98 -5.82 16.84
N PRO A 3 14.69 -5.18 17.79
CA PRO A 3 14.20 -3.96 18.45
C PRO A 3 14.16 -2.78 17.46
N LEU A 4 13.30 -1.79 17.73
CA LEU A 4 13.15 -0.57 16.93
C LEU A 4 14.40 0.35 16.92
N GLY A 5 15.42 0.07 17.73
CA GLY A 5 16.60 0.93 17.84
C GLY A 5 16.34 2.25 18.56
N THR A 6 17.28 3.18 18.41
CA THR A 6 17.31 4.49 19.11
C THR A 6 16.96 5.67 18.22
N SER A 7 17.07 5.54 16.89
CA SER A 7 16.59 6.53 15.93
C SER A 7 15.51 5.92 15.03
N ILE A 8 14.28 6.43 15.14
CA ILE A 8 13.09 5.85 14.52
C ILE A 8 12.42 6.88 13.60
N CYS A 9 12.24 6.52 12.34
CA CYS A 9 11.55 7.35 11.36
C CYS A 9 10.16 6.78 11.07
N LEU A 10 9.12 7.59 11.30
CA LEU A 10 7.70 7.23 11.14
C LEU A 10 7.15 7.90 9.88
N LEU A 11 6.49 7.15 9.01
CA LEU A 11 5.98 7.68 7.75
C LEU A 11 4.57 7.19 7.49
N ASP A 12 3.61 8.10 7.40
CA ASP A 12 2.24 7.79 6.99
C ASP A 12 1.59 9.09 6.47
N ALA A 13 0.72 9.00 5.47
CA ALA A 13 0.00 10.17 4.98
C ALA A 13 -1.02 10.71 6.00
N ASN A 14 -1.55 9.87 6.89
CA ASN A 14 -2.56 10.22 7.88
C ASN A 14 -1.91 10.87 9.12
N PRO A 15 -2.16 12.17 9.40
CA PRO A 15 -1.57 12.86 10.54
C PRO A 15 -1.99 12.25 11.89
N SER A 16 -3.26 11.89 12.06
CA SER A 16 -3.76 11.33 13.32
C SER A 16 -3.15 9.96 13.61
N LYS A 17 -2.90 9.16 12.56
CA LYS A 17 -2.22 7.87 12.71
C LYS A 17 -0.74 8.06 13.06
N LEU A 18 -0.06 9.03 12.45
CA LEU A 18 1.31 9.39 12.83
C LEU A 18 1.42 9.85 14.28
N GLU A 19 0.48 10.68 14.74
CA GLU A 19 0.45 11.16 16.13
C GLU A 19 0.24 9.99 17.12
N ALA A 20 -0.71 9.09 16.84
CA ALA A 20 -0.93 7.90 17.65
C ALA A 20 0.30 6.99 17.68
N LEU A 21 0.92 6.73 16.51
CA LEU A 21 2.13 5.93 16.40
C LEU A 21 3.30 6.56 17.15
N LYS A 22 3.51 7.87 17.03
CA LYS A 22 4.54 8.60 17.75
C LYS A 22 4.36 8.46 19.26
N ALA A 23 3.16 8.77 19.78
CA ALA A 23 2.87 8.70 21.21
C ALA A 23 3.16 7.30 21.77
N PHE A 24 2.84 6.27 20.99
CA PHE A 24 3.07 4.89 21.37
C PHE A 24 4.54 4.47 21.32
N VAL A 25 5.28 4.89 20.29
CA VAL A 25 6.75 4.70 20.25
C VAL A 25 7.39 5.32 21.48
N GLU A 26 7.02 6.56 21.82
CA GLU A 26 7.59 7.30 22.95
C GLU A 26 7.21 6.68 24.30
N GLN A 27 6.02 6.09 24.42
CA GLN A 27 5.62 5.36 25.63
C GLN A 27 6.41 4.06 25.81
N GLN A 28 6.64 3.31 24.73
CA GLN A 28 7.31 2.00 24.75
C GLN A 28 8.84 2.12 24.72
N ASN A 29 9.36 3.20 24.15
CA ASN A 29 10.79 3.47 24.01
C ASN A 29 11.08 4.97 24.24
N PRO A 30 11.04 5.45 25.51
CA PRO A 30 11.17 6.87 25.84
C PRO A 30 12.52 7.51 25.44
N GLN A 31 13.53 6.69 25.17
CA GLN A 31 14.86 7.14 24.78
C GLN A 31 15.04 7.22 23.26
N ALA A 32 14.03 6.82 22.47
CA ALA A 32 14.10 6.89 21.03
C ALA A 32 13.93 8.32 20.52
N GLU A 33 14.84 8.76 19.65
CA GLU A 33 14.63 9.93 18.82
C GLU A 33 13.62 9.55 17.72
N THR A 34 12.44 10.18 17.76
CA THR A 34 11.39 9.96 16.77
C THR A 34 11.32 11.12 15.79
N MET A 35 11.43 10.83 14.49
CA MET A 35 11.07 11.78 13.44
C MET A 35 9.88 11.26 12.65
N TRP A 36 9.04 12.15 12.13
CA TRP A 36 7.91 11.74 11.30
C TRP A 36 7.73 12.58 10.04
N PHE A 37 7.26 11.92 8.98
CA PHE A 37 7.04 12.55 7.70
C PHE A 37 5.76 12.07 7.04
N GLN A 38 4.97 13.01 6.52
CA GLN A 38 3.82 12.67 5.68
C GLN A 38 4.17 12.59 4.20
N LYS A 39 5.32 13.14 3.78
CA LYS A 39 5.80 13.15 2.39
C LYS A 39 7.06 12.32 2.28
N GLY A 40 7.08 11.34 1.38
CA GLY A 40 8.22 10.48 1.11
C GLY A 40 9.43 11.25 0.62
N ARG A 41 9.26 12.26 -0.22
CA ARG A 41 10.39 13.11 -0.66
C ARG A 41 11.10 13.82 0.49
N ASN A 42 10.35 14.23 1.52
CA ASN A 42 10.93 14.89 2.70
C ASN A 42 11.70 13.89 3.55
N ALA A 43 11.13 12.70 3.78
CA ALA A 43 11.81 11.62 4.48
C ALA A 43 13.07 11.15 3.76
N LEU A 44 13.03 10.97 2.43
CA LEU A 44 14.23 10.61 1.64
C LEU A 44 15.32 11.67 1.75
N ARG A 45 14.95 12.96 1.68
CA ARG A 45 15.91 14.05 1.88
C ARG A 45 16.54 14.00 3.27
N PHE A 46 15.73 13.77 4.29
CA PHE A 46 16.20 13.63 5.67
C PHE A 46 17.13 12.42 5.82
N LEU A 47 16.72 11.24 5.37
CA LEU A 47 17.49 10.00 5.43
C LEU A 47 18.81 10.05 4.65
N LYS A 48 18.90 10.94 3.66
CA LYS A 48 20.15 11.21 2.93
C LYS A 48 21.15 12.03 3.76
N THR A 49 20.68 12.92 4.64
CA THR A 49 21.53 13.89 5.35
C THR A 49 21.76 13.56 6.81
N HIS A 50 20.82 12.89 7.48
CA HIS A 50 20.88 12.63 8.92
C HIS A 50 21.82 11.45 9.26
N PRO A 51 22.39 11.34 10.48
CA PRO A 51 22.98 10.09 10.97
C PRO A 51 22.06 8.87 10.80
N ALA A 52 22.66 7.68 10.80
CA ALA A 52 21.98 6.43 10.46
C ALA A 52 20.70 6.23 11.29
N VAL A 53 19.57 6.11 10.60
CA VAL A 53 18.28 5.77 11.20
C VAL A 53 18.25 4.25 11.41
N ASP A 54 17.95 3.82 12.63
CA ASP A 54 17.94 2.40 12.98
C ASP A 54 16.71 1.69 12.40
N SER A 55 15.55 2.35 12.48
CA SER A 55 14.27 1.78 12.03
C SER A 55 13.40 2.77 11.28
N LEU A 56 12.67 2.23 10.30
CA LEU A 56 11.68 2.94 9.51
C LEU A 56 10.33 2.24 9.67
N VAL A 57 9.34 2.94 10.22
CA VAL A 57 7.95 2.50 10.27
C VAL A 57 7.19 3.18 9.14
N LEU A 58 6.79 2.39 8.14
CA LEU A 58 6.20 2.85 6.91
C LEU A 58 4.73 2.43 6.81
N GLY A 59 3.87 3.42 6.67
CA GLY A 59 2.47 3.28 6.33
C GLY A 59 2.29 2.91 4.85
N PRO A 60 1.07 2.46 4.48
CA PRO A 60 0.76 2.00 3.11
C PRO A 60 0.93 3.08 2.03
N TYR A 61 0.75 4.35 2.37
CA TYR A 61 0.87 5.48 1.44
C TYR A 61 1.39 6.73 2.15
N LEU A 62 2.07 7.58 1.38
CA LEU A 62 2.52 8.91 1.77
C LEU A 62 1.75 9.94 0.93
N LYS A 63 1.82 11.22 1.31
CA LYS A 63 1.08 12.30 0.64
C LYS A 63 1.46 12.46 -0.84
N ASP A 64 2.66 12.03 -1.24
CA ASP A 64 3.25 12.30 -2.54
C ASP A 64 3.82 11.06 -3.26
N MET A 65 3.72 9.86 -2.66
CA MET A 65 4.11 8.56 -3.23
C MET A 65 3.53 7.41 -2.41
N ASP A 66 3.49 6.21 -2.95
CA ASP A 66 3.16 4.99 -2.19
C ASP A 66 4.39 4.41 -1.45
N ALA A 67 4.17 3.40 -0.61
CA ALA A 67 5.22 2.73 0.16
C ALA A 67 6.27 2.04 -0.73
N GLN A 68 5.88 1.47 -1.86
CA GLN A 68 6.82 0.76 -2.74
C GLN A 68 7.70 1.72 -3.52
N GLU A 69 7.14 2.79 -4.07
CA GLU A 69 7.88 3.87 -4.69
C GLU A 69 8.87 4.49 -3.70
N PHE A 70 8.44 4.70 -2.45
CA PHE A 70 9.33 5.14 -1.38
C PHE A 70 10.50 4.17 -1.17
N LEU A 71 10.23 2.87 -1.06
CA LEU A 71 11.26 1.85 -0.85
C LEU A 71 12.22 1.73 -2.04
N TYR A 72 11.71 1.81 -3.27
CA TYR A 72 12.56 1.83 -4.46
C TYR A 72 13.52 3.02 -4.45
N ARG A 73 12.99 4.21 -4.15
CA ARG A 73 13.80 5.44 -4.06
C ARG A 73 14.77 5.39 -2.86
N LEU A 74 14.36 4.77 -1.76
CA LEU A 74 15.21 4.54 -0.59
C LEU A 74 16.37 3.64 -0.97
N ASP A 75 16.12 2.53 -1.66
CA ASP A 75 17.16 1.57 -2.04
C ASP A 75 18.16 2.18 -3.01
N ALA A 76 17.69 2.91 -4.02
CA ALA A 76 18.55 3.68 -4.90
C ALA A 76 19.37 4.73 -4.15
N MET A 77 18.79 5.41 -3.15
CA MET A 77 19.50 6.37 -2.31
C MET A 77 20.56 5.70 -1.43
N LEU A 78 20.24 4.54 -0.83
CA LEU A 78 21.16 3.79 0.02
C LEU A 78 22.34 3.25 -0.79
N GLU A 79 22.09 2.74 -2.01
CA GLU A 79 23.13 2.32 -2.95
C GLU A 79 24.06 3.48 -3.31
N GLN A 80 23.50 4.66 -3.63
CA GLN A 80 24.29 5.86 -3.96
C GLN A 80 25.09 6.41 -2.78
N THR A 81 24.63 6.21 -1.55
CA THR A 81 25.25 6.80 -0.34
C THR A 81 26.10 5.80 0.46
N GLY A 82 26.05 4.51 0.12
CA GLY A 82 26.73 3.45 0.87
C GLY A 82 26.22 3.26 2.30
N ARG A 83 25.02 3.78 2.60
CA ARG A 83 24.45 3.76 3.96
C ARG A 83 23.78 2.42 4.26
N PRO A 84 23.80 1.95 5.53
CA PRO A 84 23.10 0.73 5.90
C PRO A 84 21.58 0.91 5.75
N ARG A 85 20.89 -0.17 5.37
CA ARG A 85 19.43 -0.17 5.29
C ARG A 85 18.83 -0.16 6.71
N PRO A 86 17.93 0.79 7.04
CA PRO A 86 17.18 0.76 8.28
C PRO A 86 16.35 -0.52 8.39
N THR A 87 16.08 -0.98 9.61
CA THR A 87 15.11 -2.07 9.82
C THR A 87 13.72 -1.57 9.42
N LEU A 88 13.07 -2.28 8.50
CA LEU A 88 11.77 -1.87 7.95
C LEU A 88 10.63 -2.52 8.71
N TYR A 89 9.66 -1.69 9.06
CA TYR A 89 8.42 -2.04 9.73
C TYR A 89 7.25 -1.46 8.94
N PHE A 90 6.18 -2.22 8.79
CA PHE A 90 4.94 -1.71 8.22
C PHE A 90 3.89 -1.57 9.30
N SER A 91 3.31 -0.37 9.42
CA SER A 91 2.18 -0.18 10.32
C SER A 91 0.99 -0.96 9.75
N GLY A 92 0.51 -1.96 10.49
CA GLY A 92 -0.68 -2.72 10.12
C GLY A 92 -1.93 -1.83 10.08
N ILE A 93 -2.96 -2.30 9.39
CA ILE A 93 -4.30 -1.70 9.36
C ILE A 93 -5.24 -2.76 9.91
N SER A 94 -5.43 -2.80 11.23
CA SER A 94 -6.54 -3.57 11.79
C SER A 94 -7.79 -2.68 11.73
N GLN A 95 -8.89 -3.23 11.22
CA GLN A 95 -10.16 -2.52 10.92
C GLN A 95 -10.85 -1.87 12.14
N GLN A 96 -10.33 -2.04 13.35
CA GLN A 96 -10.90 -1.48 14.57
C GLN A 96 -10.17 -0.25 15.10
N GLU A 97 -9.08 0.16 14.47
CA GLU A 97 -8.16 1.17 15.02
C GLU A 97 -8.20 2.48 14.23
N GLN A 98 -9.40 3.04 14.06
CA GLN A 98 -9.47 4.49 13.92
C GLN A 98 -9.12 5.08 15.29
N THR A 99 -7.89 5.59 15.40
CA THR A 99 -7.36 6.46 16.47
C THR A 99 -6.87 5.85 17.79
N SER A 100 -7.11 4.58 18.10
CA SER A 100 -6.65 3.98 19.36
C SER A 100 -5.87 2.68 19.15
N ILE A 101 -4.63 2.64 19.64
CA ILE A 101 -3.82 1.43 19.70
C ILE A 101 -4.43 0.52 20.78
N PRO A 102 -4.70 -0.77 20.50
CA PRO A 102 -5.32 -1.65 21.47
C PRO A 102 -4.46 -1.78 22.72
N GLN A 103 -5.10 -1.74 23.89
CA GLN A 103 -4.39 -1.89 25.16
C GLN A 103 -3.69 -3.25 25.22
N GLY A 104 -2.41 -3.25 25.55
CA GLY A 104 -1.59 -4.46 25.70
C GLY A 104 -0.89 -4.94 24.44
N VAL A 105 -1.14 -4.33 23.28
CA VAL A 105 -0.36 -4.60 22.06
C VAL A 105 0.97 -3.88 22.17
N ASN A 106 2.08 -4.56 21.82
CA ASN A 106 3.37 -3.91 21.72
C ASN A 106 3.61 -3.35 20.30
N ILE A 107 4.52 -2.40 20.16
CA ILE A 107 4.76 -1.75 18.88
C ILE A 107 5.23 -2.66 17.76
N MET A 108 5.89 -3.75 18.13
CA MET A 108 6.37 -4.75 17.19
C MET A 108 5.30 -5.78 16.80
N GLU A 109 4.20 -5.88 17.55
CA GLU A 109 3.01 -6.63 17.19
C GLU A 109 2.10 -5.79 16.31
N TRP A 110 2.04 -4.48 16.58
CA TRP A 110 1.31 -3.54 15.74
C TRP A 110 1.97 -3.30 14.38
N CYS A 111 3.30 -3.38 14.36
CA CYS A 111 4.09 -3.28 13.15
C CYS A 111 4.60 -4.63 12.70
N SER A 112 4.35 -4.99 11.45
CA SER A 112 4.85 -6.25 10.88
C SER A 112 6.19 -6.05 10.19
N THR A 113 7.12 -6.98 10.41
CA THR A 113 8.34 -7.07 9.59
C THR A 113 8.02 -7.83 8.31
N TYR A 114 7.88 -7.13 7.19
CA TYR A 114 7.71 -7.76 5.87
C TYR A 114 8.93 -7.55 4.98
N GLN A 115 9.16 -8.51 4.07
CA GLN A 115 10.05 -8.33 2.92
C GLN A 115 9.42 -7.49 1.80
N THR A 116 8.09 -7.33 1.81
CA THR A 116 7.32 -6.66 0.77
C THR A 116 6.34 -5.69 1.43
N PRO A 117 6.25 -4.41 0.98
CA PRO A 117 5.23 -3.50 1.50
C PRO A 117 3.84 -4.10 1.31
N PRO A 118 2.93 -3.94 2.28
CA PRO A 118 1.60 -4.55 2.25
C PRO A 118 0.80 -4.10 1.02
N ILE A 119 1.21 -3.00 0.37
CA ILE A 119 0.51 -2.41 -0.76
C ILE A 119 1.52 -1.89 -1.80
N ALA A 120 2.07 -2.82 -2.57
CA ALA A 120 2.84 -2.55 -3.78
C ALA A 120 1.88 -2.56 -4.99
N PHE A 121 1.37 -1.39 -5.39
CA PHE A 121 0.55 -1.28 -6.59
C PHE A 121 1.42 -1.02 -7.82
N ILE A 122 1.55 -2.05 -8.65
CA ILE A 122 2.37 -1.97 -9.86
C ILE A 122 1.53 -1.57 -11.06
N SER A 123 2.02 -0.60 -11.83
CA SER A 123 1.64 -0.48 -13.23
C SER A 123 2.62 -1.31 -14.06
N CYS A 124 2.07 -2.23 -14.83
CA CYS A 124 2.80 -2.86 -15.91
C CYS A 124 2.83 -1.87 -17.09
N ALA A 125 3.96 -1.21 -17.32
CA ALA A 125 4.15 -0.45 -18.54
C ALA A 125 4.46 -1.43 -19.68
N ARG A 126 3.59 -1.49 -20.69
CA ARG A 126 3.89 -2.20 -21.93
C ARG A 126 4.74 -1.29 -22.81
N HIS A 127 5.99 -1.67 -23.02
CA HIS A 127 6.86 -1.02 -23.98
C HIS A 127 6.35 -1.21 -25.40
N PRO A 128 6.70 -0.30 -26.34
CA PRO A 128 6.36 -0.45 -27.75
C PRO A 128 6.82 -1.78 -28.38
N ASP A 129 7.84 -2.40 -27.81
CA ASP A 129 8.39 -3.70 -28.23
C ASP A 129 7.72 -4.92 -27.57
N GLY A 130 6.64 -4.70 -26.81
CA GLY A 130 5.88 -5.76 -26.15
C GLY A 130 6.47 -6.22 -24.82
N ARG A 131 7.63 -5.71 -24.39
CA ARG A 131 8.14 -5.96 -23.03
C ARG A 131 7.22 -5.31 -22.00
N ILE A 132 6.94 -6.01 -20.92
CA ILE A 132 6.23 -5.45 -19.77
C ILE A 132 7.27 -5.09 -18.74
N THR A 133 7.48 -3.80 -18.47
CA THR A 133 8.25 -3.38 -17.30
C THR A 133 7.31 -3.14 -16.13
N GLN A 134 7.74 -3.60 -14.97
CA GLN A 134 7.05 -3.33 -13.72
C GLN A 134 7.57 -1.99 -13.22
N GLN A 135 6.70 -0.99 -13.19
CA GLN A 135 6.99 0.27 -12.52
C GLN A 135 6.01 0.45 -11.36
N PRO A 136 6.49 0.77 -10.15
CA PRO A 136 5.62 1.28 -9.09
C PRO A 136 4.84 2.46 -9.67
N ASN A 137 3.51 2.45 -9.55
CA ASN A 137 2.69 3.53 -10.05
C ASN A 137 1.72 3.94 -8.97
N ALA A 138 2.09 5.00 -8.27
CA ALA A 138 1.34 5.58 -7.16
C ALA A 138 0.08 6.35 -7.61
N ARG A 139 -0.20 6.47 -8.93
CA ARG A 139 -1.16 7.45 -9.48
C ARG A 139 -2.58 7.31 -8.95
N TRP A 140 -2.99 6.08 -8.67
CA TRP A 140 -4.32 5.74 -8.14
C TRP A 140 -4.25 5.04 -6.78
N SER A 141 -3.05 4.75 -6.29
CA SER A 141 -2.81 3.91 -5.12
C SER A 141 -3.45 4.47 -3.85
N LYS A 142 -3.35 5.79 -3.65
CA LYS A 142 -3.97 6.45 -2.51
C LYS A 142 -5.49 6.37 -2.57
N GLU A 143 -6.08 6.67 -3.72
CA GLU A 143 -7.53 6.67 -3.90
C GLU A 143 -8.11 5.26 -3.81
N ILE A 144 -7.44 4.26 -4.40
CA ILE A 144 -7.79 2.85 -4.27
C ILE A 144 -7.73 2.43 -2.80
N PHE A 145 -6.64 2.74 -2.11
CA PHE A 145 -6.51 2.39 -0.70
C PHE A 145 -7.65 2.99 0.14
N GLN A 146 -7.86 4.30 0.06
CA GLN A 146 -8.91 4.99 0.79
C GLN A 146 -10.31 4.47 0.46
N TRP A 147 -10.53 4.10 -0.81
CA TRP A 147 -11.78 3.51 -1.22
C TRP A 147 -11.97 2.14 -0.58
N PHE A 148 -11.00 1.24 -0.71
CA PHE A 148 -11.06 -0.10 -0.12
C PHE A 148 -11.15 -0.08 1.41
N GLU A 149 -10.50 0.88 2.07
CA GLU A 149 -10.60 1.12 3.51
C GLU A 149 -12.05 1.38 3.96
N ARG A 150 -12.79 2.22 3.24
CA ARG A 150 -14.21 2.51 3.55
C ARG A 150 -15.12 1.29 3.43
N TYR A 151 -14.74 0.34 2.57
CA TYR A 151 -15.48 -0.90 2.38
C TYR A 151 -15.00 -2.03 3.29
N GLY A 152 -14.08 -1.76 4.22
CA GLY A 152 -13.54 -2.79 5.11
C GLY A 152 -12.79 -3.87 4.33
N ILE A 153 -12.00 -3.48 3.32
CA ILE A 153 -11.24 -4.41 2.49
C ILE A 153 -9.76 -4.11 2.69
N LEU A 154 -9.14 -4.70 3.71
CA LEU A 154 -7.79 -4.27 4.13
C LEU A 154 -6.81 -5.40 4.39
N ASP A 155 -7.24 -6.66 4.27
CA ASP A 155 -6.35 -7.79 4.57
C ASP A 155 -6.57 -8.99 3.63
N GLY A 156 -5.48 -9.73 3.38
CA GLY A 156 -5.46 -10.96 2.63
C GLY A 156 -4.90 -10.88 1.21
N VAL A 157 -4.45 -12.03 0.72
CA VAL A 157 -3.82 -12.16 -0.61
C VAL A 157 -4.77 -11.76 -1.76
N GLY A 158 -6.06 -12.04 -1.63
CA GLY A 158 -7.06 -11.65 -2.64
C GLY A 158 -7.37 -10.15 -2.68
N TYR A 159 -7.18 -9.42 -1.57
CA TYR A 159 -7.26 -7.96 -1.55
C TYR A 159 -6.21 -7.34 -2.49
N CYS A 160 -4.96 -7.79 -2.40
CA CYS A 160 -3.88 -7.30 -3.24
C CYS A 160 -4.20 -7.47 -4.74
N TYR A 161 -4.82 -8.60 -5.11
CA TYR A 161 -5.23 -8.87 -6.49
C TYR A 161 -6.33 -7.92 -6.97
N LEU A 162 -7.36 -7.73 -6.15
CA LEU A 162 -8.47 -6.84 -6.47
C LEU A 162 -8.01 -5.41 -6.60
N ALA A 163 -7.24 -4.92 -5.64
CA ALA A 163 -6.81 -3.53 -5.61
C ALA A 163 -5.81 -3.22 -6.74
N THR A 164 -4.88 -4.13 -7.07
CA THR A 164 -4.02 -4.00 -8.26
C THR A 164 -4.82 -4.14 -9.56
N GLY A 165 -5.84 -5.00 -9.59
CA GLY A 165 -6.77 -5.11 -10.73
C GLY A 165 -7.54 -3.81 -10.99
N VAL A 166 -7.99 -3.12 -9.94
CA VAL A 166 -8.65 -1.81 -10.05
C VAL A 166 -7.68 -0.76 -10.58
N GLN A 167 -6.42 -0.77 -10.13
CA GLN A 167 -5.40 0.14 -10.67
C GLN A 167 -5.19 -0.05 -12.17
N LEU A 168 -5.00 -1.30 -12.62
CA LEU A 168 -4.83 -1.58 -14.05
C LEU A 168 -6.06 -1.19 -14.87
N TRP A 169 -7.25 -1.37 -14.30
CA TRP A 169 -8.50 -0.92 -14.92
C TRP A 169 -8.54 0.61 -15.08
N LEU A 170 -8.20 1.36 -14.04
CA LEU A 170 -8.15 2.83 -14.04
C LEU A 170 -7.12 3.36 -15.05
N LEU A 171 -5.96 2.70 -15.16
CA LEU A 171 -4.92 3.09 -16.12
C LEU A 171 -5.38 2.88 -17.58
N GLN A 172 -6.10 1.79 -17.88
CA GLN A 172 -6.68 1.59 -19.20
C GLN A 172 -7.68 2.69 -19.54
N LEU A 173 -8.57 3.06 -18.61
CA LEU A 173 -9.51 4.18 -18.80
C LEU A 173 -8.78 5.51 -19.06
N GLU A 174 -7.70 5.77 -18.32
CA GLU A 174 -6.91 6.99 -18.44
C GLU A 174 -6.17 7.11 -19.78
N ASN A 175 -5.77 5.98 -20.36
CA ASN A 175 -5.19 5.90 -21.69
C ASN A 175 -6.23 5.92 -22.82
N ASN A 176 -7.51 6.17 -22.50
CA ASN A 176 -8.65 6.07 -23.43
C ASN A 176 -8.83 4.67 -24.04
N GLU A 177 -8.40 3.63 -23.34
CA GLU A 177 -8.57 2.23 -23.74
C GLU A 177 -9.81 1.62 -23.11
N GLN A 178 -10.43 0.66 -23.80
CA GLN A 178 -11.51 -0.14 -23.22
C GLN A 178 -10.92 -1.20 -22.29
N PRO A 179 -11.27 -1.22 -20.98
CA PRO A 179 -10.65 -2.15 -20.05
C PRO A 179 -10.90 -3.62 -20.39
N GLN A 180 -9.83 -4.42 -20.36
CA GLN A 180 -9.85 -5.84 -20.74
C GLN A 180 -9.46 -6.73 -19.55
N LEU A 181 -10.44 -7.40 -18.94
CA LEU A 181 -10.20 -8.28 -17.78
C LEU A 181 -9.12 -9.34 -18.08
N LYS A 182 -9.14 -9.95 -19.27
CA LYS A 182 -8.15 -10.98 -19.65
C LYS A 182 -6.72 -10.44 -19.61
N GLU A 183 -6.52 -9.21 -20.05
CA GLU A 183 -5.20 -8.58 -20.02
C GLU A 183 -4.76 -8.27 -18.60
N ILE A 184 -5.66 -7.69 -17.79
CA ILE A 184 -5.43 -7.41 -16.37
C ILE A 184 -5.05 -8.71 -15.63
N THR A 185 -5.79 -9.80 -15.83
CA THR A 185 -5.49 -11.11 -15.23
C THR A 185 -4.10 -11.61 -15.63
N ILE A 186 -3.70 -11.50 -16.91
CA ILE A 186 -2.37 -11.91 -17.38
C ILE A 186 -1.27 -11.09 -16.70
N GLN A 187 -1.45 -9.78 -16.59
CA GLN A 187 -0.47 -8.89 -15.95
C GLN A 187 -0.33 -9.21 -14.45
N LEU A 188 -1.45 -9.35 -13.74
CA LEU A 188 -1.47 -9.74 -12.32
C LEU A 188 -0.83 -11.11 -12.10
N SER A 189 -1.14 -12.11 -12.93
CA SER A 189 -0.56 -13.45 -12.83
C SER A 189 0.96 -13.45 -12.97
N LYS A 190 1.49 -12.68 -13.93
CA LYS A 190 2.94 -12.51 -14.08
C LYS A 190 3.56 -11.82 -12.88
N TYR A 191 2.88 -10.81 -12.34
CA TYR A 191 3.39 -10.04 -11.21
C TYR A 191 3.46 -10.88 -9.93
N TYR A 192 2.37 -11.55 -9.57
CA TYR A 192 2.32 -12.36 -8.35
C TYR A 192 2.96 -13.74 -8.49
N GLY A 193 3.39 -14.13 -9.70
CA GLY A 193 3.95 -15.47 -9.96
C GLY A 193 2.92 -16.59 -9.81
N ILE A 194 1.64 -16.29 -10.06
CA ILE A 194 0.50 -17.19 -9.80
C ILE A 194 -0.29 -17.42 -11.08
N SER A 195 -0.79 -18.65 -11.27
CA SER A 195 -1.60 -18.98 -12.44
C SER A 195 -2.86 -18.10 -12.55
N PRO A 196 -3.35 -17.78 -13.76
CA PRO A 196 -4.58 -17.01 -13.97
C PRO A 196 -5.78 -17.57 -13.20
N LYS A 197 -5.94 -18.90 -13.19
CA LYS A 197 -7.00 -19.58 -12.43
C LYS A 197 -6.86 -19.39 -10.92
N GLY A 198 -5.64 -19.47 -10.40
CA GLY A 198 -5.37 -19.25 -8.97
C GLY A 198 -5.65 -17.80 -8.54
N LEU A 199 -5.31 -16.84 -9.41
CA LEU A 199 -5.58 -15.43 -9.20
C LEU A 199 -7.10 -15.14 -9.20
N GLU A 200 -7.83 -15.65 -10.20
CA GLU A 200 -9.29 -15.52 -10.29
C GLU A 200 -10.00 -16.15 -9.09
N SER A 201 -9.58 -17.34 -8.66
CA SER A 201 -10.10 -17.99 -7.46
C SER A 201 -9.83 -17.19 -6.19
N GLY A 202 -8.64 -16.58 -6.07
CA GLY A 202 -8.30 -15.69 -4.97
C GLY A 202 -9.20 -14.45 -4.91
N MET A 203 -9.36 -13.77 -6.05
CA MET A 203 -10.25 -12.61 -6.16
C MET A 203 -11.70 -12.97 -5.87
N HIS A 204 -12.19 -14.08 -6.42
CA HIS A 204 -13.58 -14.51 -6.24
C HIS A 204 -13.90 -14.80 -4.78
N ARG A 205 -13.06 -15.58 -4.08
CA ARG A 205 -13.25 -15.86 -2.66
C ARG A 205 -13.30 -14.59 -1.82
N THR A 206 -12.43 -13.62 -2.09
CA THR A 206 -12.45 -12.33 -1.39
C THR A 206 -13.75 -11.57 -1.67
N LEU A 207 -14.23 -11.53 -2.92
CA LEU A 207 -15.49 -10.86 -3.25
C LEU A 207 -16.71 -11.55 -2.63
N GLU A 208 -16.72 -12.88 -2.57
CA GLU A 208 -17.77 -13.65 -1.90
C GLU A 208 -17.81 -13.33 -0.40
N GLN A 209 -16.65 -13.32 0.26
CA GLN A 209 -16.53 -12.94 1.68
C GLN A 209 -17.02 -11.52 1.91
N MET A 210 -16.64 -10.57 1.05
CA MET A 210 -17.09 -9.18 1.14
C MET A 210 -18.61 -9.04 0.95
N ALA A 211 -19.19 -9.80 0.01
CA ALA A 211 -20.64 -9.79 -0.21
C ALA A 211 -21.40 -10.43 0.97
N GLN A 212 -20.84 -11.48 1.59
CA GLN A 212 -21.41 -12.10 2.79
C GLN A 212 -21.34 -11.17 4.01
N ALA A 213 -20.25 -10.41 4.15
CA ALA A 213 -20.07 -9.43 5.20
C ALA A 213 -20.93 -8.15 5.03
N GLY A 214 -21.60 -7.99 3.88
CA GLY A 214 -22.37 -6.79 3.56
C GLY A 214 -21.51 -5.59 3.16
N SER A 215 -20.20 -5.77 3.00
CA SER A 215 -19.28 -4.72 2.54
C SER A 215 -19.63 -4.27 1.12
N ILE A 216 -20.01 -5.19 0.24
CA ILE A 216 -20.40 -4.84 -1.14
C ILE A 216 -21.76 -5.45 -1.49
N PRO A 217 -22.51 -4.85 -2.44
CA PRO A 217 -23.73 -5.45 -2.96
C PRO A 217 -23.45 -6.79 -3.65
N LYS A 218 -24.34 -7.77 -3.51
CA LYS A 218 -24.16 -9.13 -4.04
C LYS A 218 -23.96 -9.15 -5.56
N GLU A 219 -24.64 -8.26 -6.29
CA GLU A 219 -24.49 -8.10 -7.74
C GLU A 219 -23.11 -7.60 -8.18
N LYS A 220 -22.28 -7.12 -7.23
CA LYS A 220 -20.89 -6.71 -7.48
C LYS A 220 -19.87 -7.82 -7.19
N SER A 221 -20.30 -9.02 -6.79
CA SER A 221 -19.39 -10.13 -6.41
C SER A 221 -18.63 -10.78 -7.58
N ALA A 222 -19.02 -10.51 -8.83
CA ALA A 222 -18.26 -10.96 -10.00
C ALA A 222 -17.04 -10.05 -10.24
N VAL A 223 -15.85 -10.64 -10.46
CA VAL A 223 -14.57 -9.91 -10.60
C VAL A 223 -14.66 -8.76 -11.60
N ARG A 224 -15.14 -9.01 -12.82
CA ARG A 224 -15.30 -7.95 -13.84
C ARG A 224 -16.19 -6.81 -13.36
N THR A 225 -17.33 -7.15 -12.77
CA THR A 225 -18.33 -6.21 -12.29
C THR A 225 -17.79 -5.37 -11.15
N PHE A 226 -17.08 -6.00 -10.21
CA PHE A 226 -16.41 -5.33 -9.11
C PHE A 226 -15.37 -4.34 -9.61
N LEU A 227 -14.41 -4.78 -10.44
CA LEU A 227 -13.32 -3.92 -10.91
C LEU A 227 -13.85 -2.69 -11.64
N GLY A 228 -14.81 -2.87 -12.55
CA GLY A 228 -15.42 -1.76 -13.28
C GLY A 228 -16.30 -0.85 -12.40
N TRP A 229 -16.94 -1.39 -11.36
CA TRP A 229 -17.69 -0.57 -10.40
C TRP A 229 -16.73 0.25 -9.51
N ALA A 230 -15.77 -0.40 -8.86
CA ALA A 230 -14.79 0.26 -7.99
C ALA A 230 -14.00 1.34 -8.75
N ALA A 231 -13.52 1.05 -9.97
CA ALA A 231 -12.82 2.03 -10.80
C ALA A 231 -13.69 3.26 -11.10
N ARG A 232 -14.99 3.08 -11.41
CA ARG A 232 -15.90 4.21 -11.67
C ARG A 232 -16.13 5.06 -10.43
N GLU A 233 -16.34 4.44 -9.28
CA GLU A 233 -16.51 5.16 -8.01
C GLU A 233 -15.27 5.98 -7.67
N ILE A 234 -14.08 5.35 -7.71
CA ILE A 234 -12.79 5.99 -7.44
C ILE A 234 -12.53 7.16 -8.40
N TRP A 235 -12.77 6.96 -9.70
CA TRP A 235 -12.61 7.99 -10.71
C TRP A 235 -13.53 9.19 -10.45
N THR A 236 -14.81 8.92 -10.19
CA THR A 236 -15.83 9.94 -9.92
C THR A 236 -15.49 10.75 -8.68
N GLU A 237 -15.04 10.09 -7.61
CA GLU A 237 -14.63 10.77 -6.38
C GLU A 237 -13.39 11.63 -6.56
N LYS A 238 -12.42 11.19 -7.35
CA LYS A 238 -11.23 12.00 -7.66
C LYS A 238 -11.61 13.27 -8.43
N LEU A 239 -12.51 13.16 -9.43
CA LEU A 239 -13.00 14.31 -10.18
C LEU A 239 -13.76 15.32 -9.31
N ARG A 240 -14.53 14.87 -8.31
CA ARG A 240 -15.25 15.76 -7.38
C ARG A 240 -14.33 16.55 -6.43
N ARG A 241 -13.05 16.17 -6.32
CA ARG A 241 -12.05 16.83 -5.45
C ARG A 241 -11.22 17.88 -6.20
N ILE A 242 -11.42 18.02 -7.51
CA ILE A 242 -10.79 19.03 -8.39
C ILE A 242 -11.78 20.17 -8.61
#